data_AF-A0A7V4YP70-F1
#
_entry.id   AF-A0A7V4YP70-F1
#
_cell.length_a   1.000
_cell.length_b   1.000
_cell.length_c   1.000
_cell.angle_alpha   90.00
_cell.angle_beta   90.00
_cell.angle_gamma   90.00
#
_symmetry.space_group_name_H-M   'P 1'
#
loop_
_entity.id
_entity.type
_entity.pdbx_description
1 polymer ?
#
loop_
_entity_poly.entity_id
_entity_poly.type
_entity_poly.pdbx_seq_one_letter_code
_entity_poly.pdbx_strand_id
1 'polypeptide(L)'
;MLIMEGIRISDELVVYKRMYPFKWFVLKKEGVDEPVDPMEKLVFKEIGEGIRIEDLKFKTGLSEYKLLKIIHQLKEGNFVDVKETKPIPSTKIEEFLNDVNSIISDIYSIIKFKSGDFDYLHFFNNFFDDMPEEVAEIFDGIFLREDGSIDVSKIFDNFKKSKNPNKENLLLSALKELIRFELFELKLYLSEEENAELQKILSETGIME
;
A
#
# COMPACT_ATOMS: atom_id res chain seq x y z
N MET A 1 3.31 46.54 -7.83
CA MET A 1 4.01 45.39 -8.44
C MET A 1 3.35 44.03 -8.12
N LEU A 2 2.06 43.99 -7.75
CA LEU A 2 1.35 42.78 -7.30
C LEU A 2 0.94 41.82 -8.44
N ILE A 3 0.79 42.33 -9.66
CA ILE A 3 0.30 41.54 -10.80
C ILE A 3 1.35 40.53 -11.26
N MET A 4 2.64 40.91 -11.27
CA MET A 4 3.72 40.01 -11.68
C MET A 4 3.97 38.89 -10.67
N GLU A 5 3.83 39.17 -9.36
CA GLU A 5 3.91 38.13 -8.33
C GLU A 5 2.71 37.17 -8.41
N GLY A 6 1.50 37.66 -8.67
CA GLY A 6 0.31 36.83 -8.85
C GLY A 6 0.42 35.87 -10.04
N ILE A 7 0.95 36.33 -11.18
CA ILE A 7 1.17 35.50 -12.37
C ILE A 7 2.23 34.43 -12.08
N ARG A 8 3.35 34.80 -11.46
CA ARG A 8 4.42 33.86 -11.10
C ARG A 8 3.95 32.77 -10.12
N ILE A 9 3.15 33.12 -9.11
CA ILE A 9 2.59 32.17 -8.15
C ILE A 9 1.65 31.19 -8.86
N SER A 10 0.86 31.65 -9.82
CA SER A 10 -0.03 30.78 -10.60
C SER A 10 0.75 29.72 -11.39
N ASP A 11 1.84 30.10 -12.04
CA ASP A 11 2.66 29.17 -12.84
C ASP A 11 3.39 28.15 -11.95
N GLU A 12 4.01 28.61 -10.86
CA GLU A 12 4.69 27.73 -9.90
C GLU A 12 3.71 26.76 -9.22
N LEU A 13 2.48 27.21 -8.91
CA LEU A 13 1.44 26.36 -8.35
C LEU A 13 1.06 25.21 -9.28
N VAL A 14 0.96 25.45 -10.60
CA VAL A 14 0.65 24.40 -11.58
C VAL A 14 1.75 23.35 -11.61
N VAL A 15 3.02 23.76 -11.52
CA VAL A 15 4.16 22.83 -11.45
C VAL A 15 4.10 22.00 -10.18
N TYR A 16 3.90 22.64 -9.02
CA TYR A 16 3.81 21.94 -7.75
C TYR A 16 2.65 20.94 -7.69
N LYS A 17 1.48 21.29 -8.25
CA LYS A 17 0.34 20.36 -8.36
C LYS A 17 0.67 19.11 -9.17
N ARG A 18 1.47 19.25 -10.22
CA ARG A 18 1.91 18.10 -11.05
C ARG A 18 2.92 17.22 -10.30
N MET A 19 3.82 17.83 -9.53
CA MET A 19 4.83 17.11 -8.77
C MET A 19 4.25 16.43 -7.51
N TYR A 20 3.24 17.06 -6.91
CA TYR A 20 2.67 16.67 -5.61
C TYR A 20 1.14 16.66 -5.65
N PRO A 21 0.51 15.74 -6.40
CA PRO A 21 -0.93 15.55 -6.39
C PRO A 21 -1.49 15.37 -4.97
N PHE A 22 -2.63 15.99 -4.66
CA PHE A 22 -3.20 15.95 -3.31
C PHE A 22 -3.53 14.55 -2.78
N LYS A 23 -3.80 13.61 -3.70
CA LYS A 23 -4.04 12.18 -3.40
C LYS A 23 -2.80 11.45 -2.90
N TRP A 24 -1.60 12.00 -3.11
CA TRP A 24 -0.34 11.40 -2.70
C TRP A 24 -0.06 11.62 -1.21
N PHE A 25 0.83 10.80 -0.68
CA PHE A 25 1.25 10.77 0.71
C PHE A 25 2.63 11.39 0.87
N VAL A 26 2.81 12.16 1.95
CA VAL A 26 4.11 12.66 2.41
C VAL A 26 4.56 11.83 3.60
N LEU A 27 5.84 11.46 3.62
CA LEU A 27 6.44 10.53 4.58
C LEU A 27 7.71 11.11 5.15
N LYS A 28 7.96 10.94 6.44
CA LYS A 28 9.25 11.30 7.04
C LYS A 28 10.29 10.27 6.64
N LYS A 29 11.51 10.73 6.36
CA LYS A 29 12.67 9.83 6.32
C LYS A 29 13.11 9.48 7.74
N GLU A 30 13.56 8.23 7.92
CA GLU A 30 14.07 7.78 9.21
C GLU A 30 15.41 8.43 9.55
N GLY A 31 15.63 8.74 10.83
CA GLY A 31 16.90 9.25 11.33
C GLY A 31 17.26 10.69 10.92
N VAL A 32 16.29 11.46 10.40
CA VAL A 32 16.51 12.87 10.04
C VAL A 32 16.09 13.79 11.18
N ASP A 33 16.94 14.76 11.49
CA ASP A 33 16.64 15.81 12.48
C ASP A 33 15.49 16.72 11.99
N GLU A 34 14.80 17.36 12.94
CA GLU A 34 13.74 18.31 12.58
C GLU A 34 14.30 19.50 11.77
N PRO A 35 13.55 19.99 10.76
CA PRO A 35 13.92 21.21 10.05
C PRO A 35 14.08 22.42 10.98
N VAL A 36 15.01 23.31 10.65
CA VAL A 36 15.28 24.53 11.42
C VAL A 36 14.20 25.58 11.18
N ASP A 37 13.66 25.66 9.95
CA ASP A 37 12.63 26.63 9.62
C ASP A 37 11.31 26.32 10.37
N PRO A 38 10.70 27.31 11.07
CA PRO A 38 9.50 27.07 11.86
C PRO A 38 8.29 26.57 11.06
N MET A 39 8.16 26.98 9.79
CA MET A 39 7.05 26.56 8.93
C MET A 39 7.28 25.15 8.40
N GLU A 40 8.50 24.84 7.98
CA GLU A 40 8.92 23.48 7.62
C GLU A 40 8.74 22.53 8.81
N LYS A 41 9.12 22.97 10.01
CA LYS A 41 8.95 22.21 11.26
C LYS A 41 7.49 21.96 11.60
N LEU A 42 6.60 22.93 11.39
CA LEU A 42 5.15 22.75 11.58
C LEU A 42 4.62 21.66 10.64
N VAL A 43 4.90 21.78 9.34
CA VAL A 43 4.46 20.80 8.33
C VAL A 43 5.07 19.43 8.64
N PHE A 44 6.37 19.40 8.96
CA PHE A 44 7.08 18.17 9.29
C PHE A 44 6.45 17.46 10.49
N LYS A 45 6.08 18.17 11.55
CA LYS A 45 5.43 17.55 12.72
C LYS A 45 4.11 16.86 12.37
N GLU A 46 3.27 17.50 11.55
CA GLU A 46 1.95 16.99 11.17
C GLU A 46 1.99 15.74 10.27
N ILE A 47 3.13 15.42 9.64
CA ILE A 47 3.26 14.25 8.77
C ILE A 47 3.08 12.93 9.54
N GLY A 48 3.50 12.85 10.81
CA GLY A 48 3.44 11.61 11.59
C GLY A 48 4.14 10.43 10.87
N GLU A 49 3.44 9.30 10.77
CA GLU A 49 3.87 8.08 10.04
C GLU A 49 3.59 8.16 8.52
N GLY A 50 2.89 9.20 8.07
CA GLY A 50 2.50 9.38 6.68
C GLY A 50 1.07 9.89 6.54
N ILE A 51 0.91 10.96 5.74
CA ILE A 51 -0.36 11.67 5.59
C ILE A 51 -0.59 12.09 4.14
N ARG A 52 -1.84 12.10 3.69
CA ARG A 52 -2.17 12.67 2.38
C ARG A 52 -1.92 14.17 2.39
N ILE A 53 -1.48 14.71 1.26
CA ILE A 53 -1.24 16.16 1.13
C ILE A 53 -2.55 16.94 1.37
N GLU A 54 -3.69 16.39 0.96
CA GLU A 54 -5.00 16.97 1.24
C GLU A 54 -5.28 17.09 2.75
N ASP A 55 -5.12 15.98 3.49
CA ASP A 55 -5.32 15.93 4.94
C ASP A 55 -4.31 16.84 5.66
N LEU A 56 -3.07 16.91 5.17
CA LEU A 56 -2.03 17.79 5.69
C LEU A 56 -2.41 19.27 5.53
N LYS A 57 -3.00 19.65 4.38
CA LYS A 57 -3.52 21.01 4.15
C LYS A 57 -4.59 21.38 5.16
N PHE A 58 -5.53 20.47 5.43
CA PHE A 58 -6.58 20.69 6.43
C PHE A 58 -6.00 20.88 7.83
N LYS A 59 -5.00 20.10 8.21
CA LYS A 59 -4.36 20.20 9.54
C LYS A 59 -3.52 21.46 9.72
N THR A 60 -2.72 21.83 8.72
CA THR A 60 -1.79 22.96 8.84
C THR A 60 -2.48 24.30 8.58
N GLY A 61 -3.67 24.31 7.97
CA GLY A 61 -4.41 25.52 7.59
C GLY A 61 -3.67 26.38 6.55
N LEU A 62 -2.69 25.80 5.85
CA LEU A 62 -1.86 26.54 4.91
C LEU A 62 -2.56 26.69 3.57
N SER A 63 -2.26 27.80 2.88
CA SER A 63 -2.63 27.92 1.47
C SER A 63 -1.93 26.81 0.69
N GLU A 64 -2.60 26.34 -0.37
CA GLU A 64 -2.10 25.25 -1.19
C GLU A 64 -0.68 25.50 -1.72
N TYR A 65 -0.45 26.67 -2.31
CA TYR A 65 0.88 27.05 -2.81
C TYR A 65 1.94 26.97 -1.70
N LYS A 66 1.63 27.47 -0.50
CA LYS A 66 2.57 27.49 0.61
C LYS A 66 2.87 26.09 1.12
N LEU A 67 1.86 25.23 1.22
CA LEU A 67 2.04 23.83 1.60
C LEU A 67 2.91 23.08 0.59
N LEU A 68 2.58 23.14 -0.70
CA LEU A 68 3.32 22.39 -1.71
C LEU A 68 4.76 22.87 -1.86
N LYS A 69 5.00 24.17 -1.70
CA LYS A 69 6.35 24.74 -1.65
C LYS A 69 7.14 24.20 -0.47
N ILE A 70 6.55 24.12 0.73
CA ILE A 70 7.20 23.54 1.92
C ILE A 70 7.48 22.05 1.71
N ILE A 71 6.53 21.29 1.15
CA ILE A 71 6.76 19.87 0.82
C ILE A 71 7.93 19.73 -0.15
N HIS A 72 8.02 20.60 -1.17
CA HIS A 72 9.16 20.62 -2.08
C HIS A 72 10.48 20.89 -1.35
N GLN A 73 10.52 21.91 -0.49
CA GLN A 73 11.72 22.24 0.28
C GLN A 73 12.14 21.10 1.22
N LEU A 74 11.19 20.47 1.91
CA LEU A 74 11.45 19.31 2.75
C LEU A 74 11.96 18.11 1.93
N LYS A 75 11.46 17.92 0.71
CA LYS A 75 11.90 16.84 -0.18
C LYS A 75 13.31 17.10 -0.70
N GLU A 76 13.60 18.32 -1.17
CA GLU A 76 14.94 18.74 -1.60
C GLU A 76 15.95 18.68 -0.44
N GLY A 77 15.52 19.04 0.76
CA GLY A 77 16.30 18.94 2.01
C GLY A 77 16.43 17.51 2.55
N ASN A 78 15.90 16.51 1.84
CA ASN A 78 15.97 15.10 2.21
C ASN A 78 15.30 14.75 3.57
N PHE A 79 14.34 15.57 4.02
CA PHE A 79 13.57 15.33 5.24
C PHE A 79 12.38 14.41 5.01
N VAL A 80 11.79 14.48 3.81
CA VAL A 80 10.57 13.74 3.47
C VAL A 80 10.69 13.04 2.11
N ASP A 81 9.85 12.03 1.93
CA ASP A 81 9.56 11.44 0.63
C ASP A 81 8.08 11.64 0.29
N VAL A 82 7.74 11.64 -1.00
CA VAL A 82 6.36 11.77 -1.47
C VAL A 82 6.05 10.57 -2.37
N LYS A 83 5.05 9.77 -1.96
CA LYS A 83 4.67 8.52 -2.62
C LYS A 83 3.18 8.52 -2.96
N GLU A 84 2.80 7.79 -4.00
CA GLU A 84 1.40 7.68 -4.41
C GLU A 84 0.54 6.90 -3.40
N THR A 85 1.14 5.95 -2.69
CA THR A 85 0.47 5.09 -1.70
C THR A 85 0.98 5.36 -0.29
N LYS A 86 0.11 5.13 0.71
CA LYS A 86 0.50 5.12 2.11
C LYS A 86 1.40 3.90 2.36
N PRO A 87 2.64 4.06 2.88
CA PRO A 87 3.39 2.93 3.37
C PRO A 87 2.66 2.36 4.57
N ILE A 88 2.52 1.05 4.61
CA ILE A 88 2.14 0.36 5.84
C ILE A 88 3.39 0.34 6.71
N PRO A 89 3.31 0.80 7.98
CA PRO A 89 4.42 0.65 8.91
C PRO A 89 4.88 -0.80 8.93
N SER A 90 6.18 -1.03 8.86
CA SER A 90 6.77 -2.38 8.90
C SER A 90 6.31 -3.19 10.12
N THR A 91 5.95 -2.50 11.21
CA THR A 91 5.37 -3.06 12.44
C THR A 91 3.97 -3.66 12.28
N LYS A 92 3.24 -3.31 11.20
CA LYS A 92 1.89 -3.81 10.89
C LYS A 92 1.87 -4.80 9.73
N ILE A 93 3.01 -5.04 9.08
CA ILE A 93 3.09 -5.97 7.95
C ILE A 93 2.84 -7.41 8.42
N GLU A 94 3.35 -7.78 9.58
CA GLU A 94 3.11 -9.11 10.15
C GLU A 94 1.64 -9.34 10.51
N GLU A 95 0.97 -8.34 11.11
CA GLU A 95 -0.47 -8.39 11.37
C GLU A 95 -1.26 -8.52 10.05
N PHE A 96 -0.92 -7.70 9.05
CA PHE A 96 -1.57 -7.76 7.74
C PHE A 96 -1.36 -9.11 7.06
N LEU A 97 -0.16 -9.68 7.11
CA LEU A 97 0.11 -11.02 6.55
C LEU A 97 -0.72 -12.11 7.25
N ASN A 98 -0.95 -11.99 8.56
CA ASN A 98 -1.81 -12.92 9.29
C ASN A 98 -3.27 -12.79 8.85
N ASP A 99 -3.76 -11.56 8.64
CA ASP A 99 -5.12 -11.32 8.12
C ASP A 99 -5.29 -11.93 6.72
N VAL A 100 -4.31 -11.70 5.83
CA VAL A 100 -4.30 -12.29 4.47
C VAL A 100 -4.28 -13.83 4.54
N ASN A 101 -3.44 -14.41 5.40
CA ASN A 101 -3.38 -15.85 5.59
C ASN A 101 -4.71 -16.45 6.07
N SER A 102 -5.42 -15.75 6.98
CA SER A 102 -6.75 -16.16 7.43
C SER A 102 -7.74 -16.19 6.26
N ILE A 103 -7.76 -15.15 5.43
CA ILE A 103 -8.63 -15.06 4.26
C ILE A 103 -8.35 -16.21 3.28
N ILE A 104 -7.08 -16.47 2.97
CA ILE A 104 -6.68 -17.56 2.06
C ILE A 104 -7.13 -18.92 2.63
N SER A 105 -6.93 -19.14 3.93
CA SER A 105 -7.32 -20.39 4.61
C SER A 105 -8.85 -20.61 4.56
N ASP A 106 -9.62 -19.54 4.72
CA ASP A 106 -11.08 -19.57 4.62
C ASP A 106 -11.54 -19.88 3.19
N ILE A 107 -10.95 -19.23 2.19
CA ILE A 107 -11.24 -19.48 0.76
C ILE A 107 -10.93 -20.93 0.40
N TYR A 108 -9.75 -21.42 0.78
CA TYR A 108 -9.35 -22.82 0.57
C TYR A 108 -10.35 -23.80 1.18
N SER A 109 -10.79 -23.54 2.42
CA SER A 109 -11.74 -24.41 3.12
C SER A 109 -13.09 -24.47 2.39
N ILE A 110 -13.57 -23.34 1.87
CA ILE A 110 -14.81 -23.28 1.10
C ILE A 110 -14.67 -24.05 -0.21
N ILE A 111 -13.57 -23.86 -0.95
CA ILE A 111 -13.34 -24.51 -2.24
C ILE A 111 -13.17 -26.02 -2.06
N LYS A 112 -12.39 -26.45 -1.07
CA LYS A 112 -12.24 -27.87 -0.75
C LYS A 112 -13.57 -28.54 -0.38
N PHE A 113 -14.45 -27.83 0.31
CA PHE A 113 -15.78 -28.33 0.64
C PHE A 113 -16.70 -28.43 -0.58
N LYS A 114 -16.66 -27.43 -1.47
CA LYS A 114 -17.56 -27.33 -2.64
C LYS A 114 -17.07 -28.09 -3.87
N SER A 115 -15.76 -28.29 -4.00
CA SER A 115 -15.10 -28.84 -5.18
C SER A 115 -13.95 -29.75 -4.75
N GLY A 116 -14.30 -30.94 -4.23
CA GLY A 116 -13.33 -31.91 -3.72
C GLY A 116 -12.36 -32.48 -4.75
N ASP A 117 -12.67 -32.34 -6.05
CA ASP A 117 -11.85 -32.82 -7.16
C ASP A 117 -10.91 -31.75 -7.73
N PHE A 118 -11.01 -30.49 -7.29
CA PHE A 118 -10.14 -29.42 -7.75
C PHE A 118 -8.80 -29.44 -6.99
N ASP A 119 -7.70 -29.53 -7.74
CA ASP A 119 -6.34 -29.44 -7.19
C ASP A 119 -5.98 -27.98 -6.89
N TYR A 120 -6.61 -27.45 -5.85
CA TYR A 120 -6.41 -26.07 -5.40
C TYR A 120 -4.96 -25.79 -4.99
N LEU A 121 -4.30 -26.78 -4.40
CA LEU A 121 -2.91 -26.65 -3.96
C LEU A 121 -2.00 -26.41 -5.17
N HIS A 122 -2.14 -27.20 -6.23
CA HIS A 122 -1.36 -26.98 -7.44
C HIS A 122 -1.68 -25.63 -8.08
N PHE A 123 -2.96 -25.31 -8.21
CA PHE A 123 -3.41 -24.04 -8.79
C PHE A 123 -2.83 -22.82 -8.05
N PHE A 124 -2.93 -22.81 -6.72
CA PHE A 124 -2.41 -21.72 -5.89
C PHE A 124 -0.90 -21.65 -5.94
N ASN A 125 -0.20 -22.78 -5.92
CA ASN A 125 1.26 -22.77 -5.93
C ASN A 125 1.83 -22.24 -7.25
N ASN A 126 1.13 -22.43 -8.37
CA ASN A 126 1.53 -21.82 -9.66
C ASN A 126 1.51 -20.27 -9.60
N PHE A 127 0.68 -19.66 -8.75
CA PHE A 127 0.69 -18.20 -8.58
C PHE A 127 2.04 -17.69 -8.08
N PHE A 128 2.69 -18.41 -7.15
CA PHE A 128 4.01 -18.02 -6.66
C PHE A 128 5.11 -18.22 -7.69
N ASP A 129 4.98 -19.24 -8.54
CA ASP A 129 5.93 -19.50 -9.63
C ASP A 129 5.86 -18.42 -10.72
N ASP A 130 4.68 -17.84 -10.95
CA ASP A 130 4.44 -16.78 -11.95
C ASP A 130 4.67 -15.36 -11.40
N MET A 131 5.19 -15.20 -10.17
CA MET A 131 5.40 -13.88 -9.59
C MET A 131 6.45 -13.05 -10.34
N PRO A 132 6.24 -11.72 -10.44
CA PRO A 132 7.25 -10.81 -10.97
C PRO A 132 8.58 -10.89 -10.19
N GLU A 133 9.71 -10.79 -10.91
CA GLU A 133 11.06 -10.90 -10.33
C GLU A 133 11.29 -9.88 -9.20
N GLU A 134 10.66 -8.70 -9.27
CA GLU A 134 10.84 -7.65 -8.26
C GLU A 134 10.28 -8.02 -6.88
N VAL A 135 9.36 -8.98 -6.81
CA VAL A 135 8.70 -9.43 -5.58
C VAL A 135 8.95 -10.91 -5.26
N ALA A 136 9.43 -11.69 -6.23
CA ALA A 136 9.72 -13.12 -6.07
C ALA A 136 10.64 -13.41 -4.87
N GLU A 137 11.64 -12.55 -4.59
CA GLU A 137 12.53 -12.73 -3.43
C GLU A 137 11.80 -12.72 -2.08
N ILE A 138 10.63 -12.07 -1.99
CA ILE A 138 9.83 -12.00 -0.77
C ILE A 138 9.02 -13.29 -0.58
N PHE A 139 8.58 -13.92 -1.67
CA PHE A 139 7.78 -15.14 -1.67
C PHE A 139 8.59 -16.41 -1.95
N ASP A 140 9.91 -16.33 -1.94
CA ASP A 140 10.79 -17.47 -2.22
C ASP A 140 10.50 -18.67 -1.28
N GLY A 141 10.16 -19.80 -1.90
CA GLY A 141 9.78 -21.05 -1.26
C GLY A 141 8.54 -20.95 -0.37
N ILE A 142 7.61 -20.05 -0.67
CA ILE A 142 6.27 -20.02 -0.10
C ILE A 142 5.36 -20.93 -0.91
N PHE A 143 4.52 -21.68 -0.23
CA PHE A 143 3.54 -22.59 -0.82
C PHE A 143 2.31 -22.65 0.09
N LEU A 144 1.16 -22.92 -0.52
CA LEU A 144 -0.05 -23.26 0.20
C LEU A 144 0.09 -24.65 0.83
N ARG A 145 -0.17 -24.75 2.12
CA ARG A 145 -0.16 -26.00 2.88
C ARG A 145 -1.51 -26.71 2.76
N GLU A 146 -1.55 -27.99 3.16
CA GLU A 146 -2.77 -28.82 3.08
C GLU A 146 -3.96 -28.29 3.91
N ASP A 147 -3.69 -27.42 4.87
CA ASP A 147 -4.69 -26.73 5.70
C ASP A 147 -5.12 -25.36 5.12
N GLY A 148 -4.59 -24.96 3.95
CA GLY A 148 -4.89 -23.68 3.32
C GLY A 148 -4.06 -22.51 3.84
N SER A 149 -3.09 -22.76 4.72
CA SER A 149 -2.23 -21.70 5.26
C SER A 149 -0.94 -21.50 4.44
N ILE A 150 -0.37 -20.30 4.56
CA ILE A 150 0.95 -19.92 4.07
C ILE A 150 1.90 -19.62 5.23
N ASP A 151 3.20 -19.72 4.99
CA ASP A 151 4.22 -19.43 6.01
C ASP A 151 4.46 -17.92 6.17
N VAL A 152 3.61 -17.28 6.98
CA VAL A 152 3.68 -15.84 7.27
C VAL A 152 5.05 -15.43 7.82
N SER A 153 5.63 -16.25 8.71
CA SER A 153 6.94 -15.97 9.31
C SER A 153 8.05 -15.95 8.26
N LYS A 154 8.02 -16.90 7.31
CA LYS A 154 8.99 -16.94 6.22
C LYS A 154 8.84 -15.75 5.26
N ILE A 155 7.61 -15.36 4.90
CA ILE A 155 7.37 -14.16 4.09
C ILE A 155 7.94 -12.92 4.79
N PHE A 156 7.69 -12.79 6.09
CA PHE A 156 8.16 -11.65 6.86
C PHE A 156 9.68 -11.60 6.99
N ASP A 157 10.34 -12.75 7.16
CA ASP A 157 11.80 -12.85 7.19
C ASP A 157 12.43 -12.51 5.83
N ASN A 158 11.84 -12.97 4.73
CA ASN A 158 12.26 -12.62 3.38
C ASN A 158 12.09 -11.12 3.11
N PHE A 159 10.93 -10.56 3.49
CA PHE A 159 10.66 -9.13 3.42
C PHE A 159 11.70 -8.28 4.20
N LYS A 160 12.11 -8.71 5.40
CA LYS A 160 13.16 -8.02 6.17
C LYS A 160 14.50 -8.05 5.45
N LYS A 161 14.84 -9.16 4.80
CA LYS A 161 16.10 -9.33 4.05
C LYS A 161 16.10 -8.64 2.69
N SER A 162 14.94 -8.39 2.11
CA SER A 162 14.79 -7.67 0.85
C SER A 162 15.46 -6.30 0.92
N LYS A 163 16.31 -6.03 -0.08
CA LYS A 163 17.02 -4.76 -0.26
C LYS A 163 16.26 -3.80 -1.16
N ASN A 164 15.10 -4.21 -1.69
CA ASN A 164 14.31 -3.39 -2.59
C ASN A 164 13.76 -2.17 -1.83
N PRO A 165 14.03 -0.93 -2.28
CA PRO A 165 13.55 0.28 -1.60
C PRO A 165 12.03 0.46 -1.67
N ASN A 166 11.34 -0.35 -2.49
CA ASN A 166 9.89 -0.35 -2.66
C ASN A 166 9.22 -1.64 -2.15
N LYS A 167 9.93 -2.46 -1.37
CA LYS A 167 9.45 -3.77 -0.90
C LYS A 167 8.10 -3.74 -0.19
N GLU A 168 7.78 -2.69 0.56
CA GLU A 168 6.49 -2.54 1.23
C GLU A 168 5.35 -2.45 0.21
N ASN A 169 5.52 -1.61 -0.82
CA ASN A 169 4.52 -1.43 -1.87
C ASN A 169 4.40 -2.69 -2.73
N LEU A 170 5.53 -3.33 -3.05
CA LEU A 170 5.54 -4.56 -3.85
C LEU A 170 4.84 -5.70 -3.11
N LEU A 171 5.16 -5.89 -1.83
CA LEU A 171 4.47 -6.88 -0.98
C LEU A 171 2.96 -6.62 -0.94
N LEU A 172 2.55 -5.36 -0.74
CA LEU A 172 1.12 -5.04 -0.67
C LEU A 172 0.39 -5.25 -2.00
N SER A 173 1.00 -4.84 -3.10
CA SER A 173 0.43 -5.09 -4.43
C SER A 173 0.29 -6.59 -4.70
N ALA A 174 1.33 -7.38 -4.40
CA ALA A 174 1.31 -8.82 -4.59
C ALA A 174 0.27 -9.52 -3.70
N LEU A 175 0.12 -9.12 -2.43
CA LEU A 175 -0.91 -9.67 -1.54
C LEU A 175 -2.33 -9.30 -1.98
N LYS A 176 -2.54 -8.06 -2.47
CA LYS A 176 -3.82 -7.66 -3.06
C LYS A 176 -4.14 -8.46 -4.31
N GLU A 177 -3.14 -8.69 -5.15
CA GLU A 177 -3.28 -9.50 -6.36
C GLU A 177 -3.58 -10.96 -6.03
N LEU A 178 -2.89 -11.53 -5.05
CA LEU A 178 -3.15 -12.87 -4.53
C LEU A 178 -4.61 -12.98 -4.06
N ILE A 179 -5.08 -12.07 -3.19
CA ILE A 179 -6.47 -12.09 -2.75
C ILE A 179 -7.45 -11.99 -3.94
N ARG A 180 -7.18 -11.14 -4.91
CA ARG A 180 -8.04 -11.02 -6.10
C ARG A 180 -8.08 -12.29 -6.93
N PHE A 181 -6.93 -12.95 -7.08
CA PHE A 181 -6.78 -14.23 -7.77
C PHE A 181 -7.61 -15.31 -7.07
N GLU A 182 -7.48 -15.42 -5.75
CA GLU A 182 -8.23 -16.36 -4.91
C GLU A 182 -9.74 -16.15 -4.99
N LEU A 183 -10.17 -14.88 -4.91
CA LEU A 183 -11.58 -14.52 -5.01
C LEU A 183 -12.15 -14.72 -6.40
N PHE A 184 -11.33 -14.58 -7.45
CA PHE A 184 -11.74 -14.85 -8.81
C PHE A 184 -12.06 -16.33 -8.99
N GLU A 185 -11.20 -17.21 -8.49
CA GLU A 185 -11.46 -18.65 -8.51
C GLU A 185 -12.65 -19.04 -7.65
N LEU A 186 -12.75 -18.51 -6.43
CA LEU A 186 -13.85 -18.81 -5.53
C LEU A 186 -15.21 -18.57 -6.22
N LYS A 187 -15.34 -17.50 -7.01
CA LYS A 187 -16.57 -17.16 -7.74
C LYS A 187 -17.06 -18.26 -8.68
N LEU A 188 -16.14 -19.06 -9.24
CA LEU A 188 -16.49 -20.19 -10.12
C LEU A 188 -17.22 -21.31 -9.37
N TYR A 189 -17.12 -21.34 -8.05
CA TYR A 189 -17.68 -22.39 -7.19
C TYR A 189 -18.81 -21.90 -6.27
N LEU A 190 -19.13 -20.60 -6.30
CA LEU A 190 -20.23 -20.01 -5.54
C LEU A 190 -21.52 -19.92 -6.39
N SER A 191 -22.66 -20.08 -5.73
CA SER A 191 -23.96 -19.74 -6.32
C SER A 191 -24.10 -18.23 -6.55
N GLU A 192 -25.09 -17.79 -7.34
CA GLU A 192 -25.32 -16.37 -7.59
C GLU A 192 -25.58 -15.55 -6.32
N GLU A 193 -26.31 -16.12 -5.34
CA GLU A 193 -26.57 -15.48 -4.05
C GLU A 193 -25.29 -15.33 -3.21
N GLU A 194 -24.48 -16.37 -3.12
CA GLU A 194 -23.20 -16.35 -2.39
C GLU A 194 -22.18 -15.42 -3.06
N ASN A 195 -22.18 -15.35 -4.39
CA ASN A 195 -21.37 -14.40 -5.14
C ASN A 195 -21.79 -12.95 -4.86
N ALA A 196 -23.09 -12.67 -4.75
CA ALA A 196 -23.59 -11.33 -4.41
C ALA A 196 -23.19 -10.93 -2.98
N GLU A 197 -23.23 -11.88 -2.03
CA GLU A 197 -22.80 -11.66 -0.64
C GLU A 197 -21.29 -11.44 -0.54
N LEU A 198 -20.49 -12.23 -1.25
CA LEU A 198 -19.04 -12.05 -1.33
C LEU A 198 -18.67 -10.66 -1.88
N GLN A 199 -19.32 -10.22 -2.97
CA GLN A 199 -19.09 -8.89 -3.56
C GLN A 199 -19.42 -7.76 -2.57
N LYS A 200 -20.46 -7.94 -1.75
CA LYS A 200 -20.80 -6.98 -0.70
C LYS A 200 -19.70 -6.90 0.37
N ILE A 201 -19.22 -8.04 0.87
CA ILE A 201 -18.13 -8.10 1.86
C ILE A 201 -16.83 -7.47 1.31
N LEU A 202 -16.52 -7.73 0.04
CA LEU A 202 -15.33 -7.16 -0.62
C LEU A 202 -15.40 -5.64 -0.78
N SER A 203 -16.60 -5.08 -0.98
CA SER A 203 -16.80 -3.63 -1.05
C SER A 203 -16.67 -2.92 0.31
N GLU A 204 -16.95 -3.63 1.41
CA GLU A 204 -16.91 -3.08 2.77
C GLU A 204 -15.51 -3.14 3.41
N THR A 205 -14.66 -4.08 2.98
CA THR A 205 -13.33 -4.32 3.57
C THR A 205 -12.23 -3.38 3.03
N GLY A 206 -12.49 -2.62 1.97
CA GLY A 206 -11.51 -1.68 1.38
C GLY A 206 -10.27 -2.36 0.77
N ILE A 207 -10.19 -3.69 0.79
CA ILE A 207 -9.12 -4.49 0.18
C ILE A 207 -9.09 -4.29 -1.34
N MET A 208 -10.23 -3.90 -1.91
CA MET A 208 -10.45 -3.66 -3.34
C MET A 208 -10.20 -2.21 -3.79
N GLU A 209 -9.91 -1.26 -2.88
CA GLU A 209 -9.52 0.13 -3.23
C GLU A 209 -8.02 0.28 -3.55
#